data_AF-A0A0R3FFZ0-F1
#
_entry.id   AF-A0A0R3FFZ0-F1
#
_cell.length_a   1.000
_cell.length_b   1.000
_cell.length_c   1.000
_cell.angle_alpha   90.00
_cell.angle_beta   90.00
_cell.angle_gamma   90.00
#
_symmetry.space_group_name_H-M   'P 1'
#
loop_
_entity.id
_entity.type
_entity.pdbx_description
1 polymer ?
#
loop_
_entity_poly.entity_id
_entity_poly.type
_entity_poly.pdbx_seq_one_letter_code
_entity_poly.pdbx_strand_id
1 'polypeptide(L)'
;MAFRITPASEAKVEFEVPMKDGSVLAFALPHMNFMDEDLARKMKENLTALDEPVPVLDAEGNPVLDDEGNPETEVPRRTMHETTRDSARAMLSAVLDESLCDRLMTLTVGELDQILAHWAKESQKPVGQDGETRDNGEPGVNLGESSASLNS
;
A
#
# COMPACT_ATOMS: atom_id res chain seq x y z
N MET A 1 -25.03 20.64 12.36
CA MET A 1 -24.13 19.66 11.70
C MET A 1 -22.97 19.39 12.64
N ALA A 2 -22.76 18.14 13.06
CA ALA A 2 -21.59 17.75 13.85
C ALA A 2 -20.46 17.33 12.90
N PHE A 3 -19.40 18.12 12.82
CA PHE A 3 -18.19 17.78 12.08
C PHE A 3 -17.47 16.66 12.84
N ARG A 4 -17.53 15.44 12.33
CA ARG A 4 -16.70 14.34 12.82
C ARG A 4 -15.34 14.49 12.14
N ILE A 5 -14.44 15.21 12.79
CA ILE A 5 -13.03 15.19 12.40
C ILE A 5 -12.53 13.83 12.86
N THR A 6 -12.50 12.85 11.96
CA THR A 6 -11.76 11.61 12.21
C THR A 6 -10.32 12.02 12.45
N PRO A 7 -9.73 11.75 13.62
CA PRO A 7 -8.35 12.13 13.88
C PRO A 7 -7.45 11.50 12.81
N ALA A 8 -6.44 12.24 12.36
CA ALA A 8 -5.47 11.80 11.34
C ALA A 8 -4.84 10.42 11.65
N SER A 9 -4.71 10.08 12.94
CA SER A 9 -4.24 8.78 13.44
C SER A 9 -5.18 7.60 13.13
N GLU A 10 -6.42 7.86 12.71
CA GLU A 10 -7.43 6.87 12.29
C GLU A 10 -7.65 6.86 10.77
N ALA A 11 -6.80 7.56 10.00
CA ALA A 11 -6.89 7.58 8.55
C ALA A 11 -6.63 6.18 7.97
N LYS A 12 -7.73 5.53 7.58
CA LYS A 12 -7.73 4.25 6.88
C LYS A 12 -8.17 4.49 5.45
N VAL A 13 -7.49 3.85 4.52
CA VAL A 13 -7.83 3.79 3.11
C VAL A 13 -8.78 2.62 2.92
N GLU A 14 -10.03 2.90 2.56
CA GLU A 14 -11.05 1.89 2.27
C GLU A 14 -10.85 1.36 0.84
N PHE A 15 -10.81 0.04 0.71
CA PHE A 15 -10.68 -0.66 -0.55
C PHE A 15 -11.90 -1.55 -0.76
N GLU A 16 -12.48 -1.47 -1.96
CA GLU A 16 -13.54 -2.36 -2.41
C GLU A 16 -13.06 -3.08 -3.68
N VAL A 17 -12.81 -4.38 -3.56
CA VAL A 17 -12.27 -5.17 -4.67
C VAL A 17 -13.27 -6.24 -5.09
N PRO A 18 -13.78 -6.23 -6.33
CA PRO A 18 -14.68 -7.26 -6.82
C PRO A 18 -13.93 -8.59 -6.98
N MET A 19 -14.42 -9.64 -6.33
CA MET A 19 -13.88 -10.99 -6.41
C MET A 19 -14.42 -11.73 -7.63
N LYS A 20 -13.68 -12.73 -8.11
CA LYS A 20 -14.10 -13.62 -9.20
C LYS A 20 -15.40 -14.38 -8.92
N ASP A 21 -15.73 -14.58 -7.65
CA ASP A 21 -16.99 -15.20 -7.20
C ASP A 21 -18.21 -14.25 -7.30
N GLY A 22 -17.98 -12.98 -7.68
CA GLY A 22 -19.02 -11.94 -7.76
C GLY A 22 -19.28 -11.19 -6.46
N SER A 23 -18.62 -11.57 -5.37
CA SER A 23 -18.64 -10.85 -4.08
C SER A 23 -17.68 -9.68 -4.09
N VAL A 24 -18.00 -8.58 -3.40
CA VAL A 24 -17.06 -7.45 -3.21
C VAL A 24 -16.34 -7.63 -1.88
N LEU A 25 -15.01 -7.63 -1.91
CA LEU A 25 -14.18 -7.62 -0.71
C LEU A 25 -13.93 -6.18 -0.29
N ALA A 26 -14.61 -5.73 0.76
CA ALA A 26 -14.37 -4.46 1.40
C ALA A 26 -13.39 -4.64 2.57
N PHE A 27 -12.28 -3.91 2.57
CA PHE A 27 -11.29 -3.88 3.67
C PHE A 27 -10.68 -2.49 3.78
N ALA A 28 -10.05 -2.19 4.92
CA ALA A 28 -9.43 -0.89 5.14
C ALA A 28 -7.97 -1.06 5.55
N LEU A 29 -7.06 -0.37 4.86
CA LEU A 29 -5.63 -0.36 5.18
C LEU A 29 -5.27 0.93 5.93
N PRO A 30 -4.41 0.88 6.95
CA PRO A 30 -3.89 2.09 7.57
C PRO A 30 -3.00 2.83 6.58
N HIS A 31 -2.97 4.15 6.71
CA HIS A 31 -2.10 5.00 5.90
C HIS A 31 -0.63 4.71 6.20
N MET A 32 0.20 4.44 5.19
CA MET A 32 1.61 4.04 5.41
C MET A 32 2.41 5.07 6.20
N ASN A 33 2.06 6.36 6.05
CA ASN A 33 2.72 7.47 6.75
C ASN A 33 2.33 7.58 8.25
N PHE A 34 1.25 6.93 8.65
CA PHE A 34 0.74 6.89 10.03
C PHE A 34 0.87 5.48 10.64
N MET A 35 1.63 4.58 10.01
CA MET A 35 1.88 3.26 10.54
C MET A 35 2.79 3.30 11.77
N ASP A 36 2.48 2.44 12.73
CA ASP A 36 3.37 2.13 13.84
C ASP A 36 4.67 1.47 13.36
N GLU A 37 5.76 1.71 14.09
CA GLU A 37 7.07 1.11 13.79
C GLU A 37 7.02 -0.43 13.78
N ASP A 38 6.16 -1.02 14.62
CA ASP A 38 5.95 -2.47 14.69
C ASP A 38 5.42 -3.03 13.36
N LEU A 39 4.45 -2.33 12.76
CA LEU A 39 3.87 -2.72 11.48
C LEU A 39 4.87 -2.56 10.33
N ALA A 40 5.61 -1.44 10.31
CA ALA A 40 6.68 -1.22 9.34
C ALA A 40 7.79 -2.27 9.46
N ARG A 41 8.15 -2.66 10.69
CA ARG A 41 9.13 -3.72 10.96
C ARG A 41 8.63 -5.06 10.46
N LYS A 42 7.36 -5.40 10.73
CA LYS A 42 6.74 -6.65 10.28
C LYS A 42 6.66 -6.74 8.76
N MET A 43 6.33 -5.64 8.07
CA MET A 43 6.37 -5.58 6.60
C MET A 43 7.77 -5.82 6.05
N LYS A 44 8.77 -5.15 6.64
CA LYS A 44 10.16 -5.30 6.24
C LYS A 44 10.65 -6.73 6.47
N GLU A 45 10.28 -7.35 7.58
CA GLU A 45 10.60 -8.74 7.89
C GLU A 45 9.96 -9.69 6.88
N ASN A 46 8.67 -9.52 6.58
CA ASN A 46 7.98 -10.33 5.58
C ASN A 46 8.60 -10.18 4.18
N LEU A 47 8.98 -8.96 3.77
CA LEU A 47 9.68 -8.70 2.50
C LEU A 47 11.07 -9.33 2.47
N THR A 48 11.79 -9.29 3.59
CA THR A 48 13.13 -9.89 3.70
C THR A 48 13.01 -11.41 3.64
N ALA A 49 12.02 -12.00 4.31
CA ALA A 49 11.75 -13.44 4.28
C ALA A 49 11.41 -13.97 2.89
N LEU A 50 11.00 -13.11 1.95
CA LEU A 50 10.83 -13.49 0.55
C LEU A 50 12.16 -13.64 -0.19
N ASP A 51 13.17 -12.85 0.17
CA ASP A 51 14.51 -12.90 -0.42
C ASP A 51 15.41 -13.93 0.31
N GLU A 52 14.98 -14.41 1.49
CA GLU A 52 15.67 -15.45 2.21
C GLU A 52 15.72 -16.77 1.41
N PRO A 53 16.88 -17.46 1.46
CA PRO A 53 17.07 -18.68 0.72
C PRO A 53 16.19 -19.77 1.34
N VAL A 54 15.29 -20.34 0.54
CA VAL A 54 14.34 -21.35 1.01
C VAL A 54 14.95 -22.74 0.82
N PRO A 55 14.75 -23.66 1.77
CA PRO A 55 15.23 -25.03 1.61
C PRO A 55 14.55 -25.66 0.39
N VAL A 56 15.37 -26.23 -0.50
CA VAL A 56 14.90 -27.02 -1.63
C VAL A 56 14.28 -28.28 -1.06
N LEU A 57 13.03 -28.56 -1.42
CA LEU A 57 12.32 -29.74 -0.96
C LEU A 57 12.29 -30.78 -2.07
N ASP A 58 12.62 -32.03 -1.74
CA ASP A 58 12.42 -33.19 -2.61
C ASP A 58 10.92 -33.44 -2.89
N ALA A 59 10.62 -34.35 -3.81
CA ALA A 59 9.25 -34.73 -4.18
C ALA A 59 8.40 -35.25 -2.99
N GLU A 60 9.03 -35.65 -1.89
CA GLU A 60 8.39 -36.09 -0.64
C GLU A 60 8.23 -34.96 0.39
N GLY A 61 8.58 -33.72 0.04
CA GLY A 61 8.50 -32.55 0.92
C GLY A 61 9.57 -32.53 2.02
N ASN A 62 10.69 -33.23 1.80
CA ASN A 62 11.82 -33.29 2.73
C ASN A 62 12.91 -32.32 2.23
N PRO A 63 13.64 -31.61 3.09
CA PRO A 63 14.72 -30.73 2.64
C PRO A 63 15.86 -31.55 2.02
N VAL A 64 16.19 -31.24 0.77
CA VAL A 64 17.38 -31.74 0.08
C VAL A 64 18.59 -31.34 0.91
N LEU A 65 19.53 -32.25 1.12
CA LEU A 65 20.77 -31.98 1.85
C LEU A 65 21.93 -31.91 0.85
N ASP A 66 22.77 -30.89 0.96
CA ASP A 66 24.07 -30.79 0.28
C ASP A 66 25.03 -31.89 0.75
N ASP A 67 26.18 -32.00 0.08
CA ASP A 67 27.24 -32.99 0.38
C ASP A 67 27.78 -32.91 1.83
N GLU A 68 27.66 -31.75 2.48
CA GLU A 68 28.01 -31.55 3.89
C GLU A 68 26.89 -31.92 4.89
N GLY A 69 25.72 -32.35 4.42
CA GLY A 69 24.56 -32.63 5.26
C GLY A 69 23.86 -31.37 5.78
N ASN A 70 24.05 -30.23 5.11
CA ASN A 70 23.29 -29.00 5.33
C ASN A 70 22.11 -28.95 4.36
N PRO A 71 20.96 -28.34 4.70
CA PRO A 71 19.86 -28.22 3.76
C PRO A 71 20.28 -27.33 2.57
N GLU A 72 20.11 -27.85 1.35
CA GLU A 72 20.30 -27.09 0.13
C GLU A 72 19.25 -25.99 0.12
N THR A 73 19.71 -24.75 0.03
CA THR A 73 18.83 -23.59 0.01
C THR A 73 18.97 -22.87 -1.32
N GLU A 74 17.85 -22.56 -1.97
CA GLU A 74 17.84 -21.77 -3.19
C GLU A 74 17.27 -20.38 -2.93
N VAL A 75 17.91 -19.38 -3.53
CA VAL A 75 17.28 -18.06 -3.66
C VAL A 75 16.21 -18.22 -4.74
N PRO A 76 14.91 -18.10 -4.40
CA PRO A 76 13.85 -18.35 -5.35
C PRO A 76 14.00 -17.34 -6.49
N ARG A 77 14.35 -17.83 -7.70
CA ARG A 77 14.48 -16.99 -8.90
C ARG A 77 13.09 -16.63 -9.42
N ARG A 78 12.41 -15.76 -8.68
CA ARG A 78 11.05 -15.35 -8.99
C ARG A 78 11.04 -14.50 -10.25
N THR A 79 10.07 -14.76 -11.13
CA THR A 79 9.74 -13.81 -12.19
C THR A 79 9.19 -12.53 -11.56
N MET A 80 9.29 -11.38 -12.26
CA MET A 80 8.78 -10.10 -11.74
C MET A 80 7.33 -10.19 -11.24
N HIS A 81 6.49 -11.01 -11.89
CA HIS A 81 5.09 -11.21 -11.51
C HIS A 81 4.94 -11.99 -10.20
N GLU A 82 5.77 -13.01 -9.96
CA GLU A 82 5.80 -13.73 -8.68
C GLU A 82 6.29 -12.80 -7.57
N THR A 83 7.37 -12.05 -7.80
CA THR A 83 7.89 -11.08 -6.83
C THR A 83 6.84 -10.04 -6.43
N THR A 84 6.08 -9.48 -7.38
CA THR A 84 5.00 -8.52 -7.06
C THR A 84 3.91 -9.17 -6.22
N ARG A 85 3.49 -10.40 -6.57
CA ARG A 85 2.46 -11.13 -5.82
C ARG A 85 2.91 -11.45 -4.40
N ASP A 86 4.12 -11.95 -4.26
CA ASP A 86 4.69 -12.32 -2.97
C ASP A 86 4.91 -11.07 -2.10
N SER A 87 5.40 -9.98 -2.68
CA SER A 87 5.57 -8.69 -2.00
C SER A 87 4.21 -8.11 -1.56
N ALA A 88 3.19 -8.17 -2.42
CA ALA A 88 1.82 -7.79 -2.06
C ALA A 88 1.32 -8.63 -0.89
N ARG A 89 1.51 -9.95 -0.94
CA ARG A 89 1.13 -10.84 0.16
C ARG A 89 1.84 -10.48 1.45
N ALA A 90 3.17 -10.29 1.43
CA ALA A 90 3.99 -9.95 2.58
C ALA A 90 3.55 -8.63 3.23
N MET A 91 3.22 -7.62 2.43
CA MET A 91 2.71 -6.34 2.92
C MET A 91 1.28 -6.46 3.46
N LEU A 92 0.39 -7.12 2.72
CA LEU A 92 -1.01 -7.27 3.09
C LEU A 92 -1.19 -8.15 4.33
N SER A 93 -0.41 -9.23 4.48
CA SER A 93 -0.46 -10.12 5.65
C SER A 93 0.04 -9.48 6.94
N ALA A 94 0.83 -8.40 6.84
CA ALA A 94 1.25 -7.63 8.00
C ALA A 94 0.09 -6.83 8.60
N VAL A 95 -0.87 -6.42 7.76
CA VAL A 95 -1.98 -5.51 8.12
C VAL A 95 -3.32 -6.24 8.25
N LEU A 96 -3.60 -7.13 7.31
CA LEU A 96 -4.88 -7.81 7.14
C LEU A 96 -4.83 -9.19 7.78
N ASP A 97 -6.00 -9.67 8.20
CA ASP A 97 -6.19 -11.04 8.64
C ASP A 97 -5.86 -12.06 7.54
N GLU A 98 -5.43 -13.25 7.97
CA GLU A 98 -5.08 -14.36 7.08
C GLU A 98 -6.21 -14.70 6.10
N SER A 99 -7.47 -14.66 6.54
CA SER A 99 -8.65 -14.90 5.69
C SER A 99 -8.90 -13.82 4.63
N LEU A 100 -8.52 -12.56 4.89
CA LEU A 100 -8.61 -11.49 3.89
C LEU A 100 -7.44 -11.58 2.91
N CYS A 101 -6.24 -11.87 3.43
CA CYS A 101 -5.06 -12.09 2.62
C CYS A 101 -5.27 -13.26 1.64
N ASP A 102 -5.76 -14.41 2.12
CA ASP A 102 -6.05 -15.59 1.29
C ASP A 102 -7.05 -15.28 0.17
N ARG A 103 -8.10 -14.52 0.49
CA ARG A 103 -9.06 -14.02 -0.52
C ARG A 103 -8.41 -13.08 -1.53
N LEU A 104 -7.56 -12.16 -1.10
CA LEU A 104 -6.81 -11.27 -2.01
C LEU A 104 -5.85 -12.07 -2.90
N MET A 105 -5.28 -13.18 -2.43
CA MET A 105 -4.41 -14.04 -3.22
C MET A 105 -5.14 -14.78 -4.36
N THR A 106 -6.48 -14.77 -4.39
CA THR A 106 -7.26 -15.29 -5.53
C THR A 106 -7.29 -14.33 -6.73
N LEU A 107 -6.95 -13.06 -6.49
CA LEU A 107 -6.87 -12.00 -7.49
C LEU A 107 -5.63 -12.16 -8.38
N THR A 108 -5.65 -11.49 -9.52
CA THR A 108 -4.49 -11.47 -10.42
C THR A 108 -3.39 -10.55 -9.88
N VAL A 109 -2.15 -10.79 -10.31
CA VAL A 109 -0.99 -9.94 -9.94
C VAL A 109 -1.24 -8.46 -10.28
N GLY A 110 -1.93 -8.19 -11.39
CA GLY A 110 -2.27 -6.81 -11.78
C GLY A 110 -3.27 -6.14 -10.84
N GLU A 111 -4.23 -6.87 -10.28
CA GLU A 111 -5.17 -6.33 -9.28
C GLU A 111 -4.46 -6.06 -7.95
N LEU A 112 -3.57 -6.96 -7.53
CA LEU A 112 -2.73 -6.75 -6.35
C LEU A 112 -1.82 -5.52 -6.51
N ASP A 113 -1.19 -5.36 -7.67
CA ASP A 113 -0.37 -4.19 -8.00
C ASP A 113 -1.19 -2.89 -7.95
N GLN A 114 -2.42 -2.89 -8.49
CA GLN A 114 -3.31 -1.73 -8.41
C GLN A 114 -3.67 -1.36 -6.98
N ILE A 115 -3.96 -2.35 -6.11
CA ILE A 115 -4.25 -2.10 -4.70
C ILE A 115 -3.04 -1.45 -4.02
N LEU A 116 -1.84 -1.99 -4.23
CA LEU A 116 -0.61 -1.43 -3.66
C LEU A 116 -0.31 -0.04 -4.20
N ALA A 117 -0.43 0.18 -5.51
CA ALA A 117 -0.20 1.48 -6.14
C ALA A 117 -1.19 2.52 -5.64
N HIS A 118 -2.46 2.14 -5.47
CA HIS A 118 -3.48 2.99 -4.91
C HIS A 118 -3.20 3.30 -3.44
N TRP A 119 -2.83 2.29 -2.64
CA TRP A 119 -2.48 2.46 -1.24
C TRP A 119 -1.27 3.37 -1.04
N ALA A 120 -0.21 3.21 -1.83
CA ALA A 120 0.96 4.07 -1.79
C ALA A 120 0.61 5.51 -2.20
N LYS A 121 -0.17 5.68 -3.28
CA LYS A 121 -0.61 6.99 -3.76
C LYS A 121 -1.49 7.72 -2.76
N GLU A 122 -2.41 7.00 -2.12
CA GLU A 122 -3.28 7.56 -1.10
C GLU A 122 -2.49 7.89 0.16
N SER A 123 -1.55 7.01 0.53
CA SER A 123 -0.61 7.21 1.65
C SER A 123 0.37 8.37 1.45
N GLN A 124 0.54 8.83 0.21
CA GLN A 124 1.40 9.96 -0.13
C GLN A 124 0.66 11.30 -0.06
N LYS A 125 -0.68 11.30 0.01
CA LYS A 125 -1.46 12.52 0.22
C LYS A 125 -1.32 12.95 1.69
N PRO A 126 -1.05 14.23 1.98
CA PRO A 126 -1.12 14.72 3.34
C PRO A 126 -2.56 14.64 3.83
N VAL A 127 -2.82 13.85 4.89
CA VAL A 127 -4.12 13.83 5.55
C VAL A 127 -4.35 15.23 6.15
N GLY A 128 -5.24 15.99 5.54
CA GLY A 128 -5.40 17.43 5.83
C GLY A 128 -5.82 18.30 4.64
N GLN A 129 -5.85 17.77 3.41
CA GLN A 129 -6.41 18.48 2.26
C GLN A 129 -7.62 17.74 1.66
N ASP A 130 -8.65 17.51 2.48
CA ASP A 130 -10.04 17.65 1.98
C ASP A 130 -10.38 19.16 2.04
N GLY A 131 -9.54 19.94 1.37
CA GLY A 131 -9.68 21.37 1.20
C GLY A 131 -10.33 21.57 -0.14
N GLU A 132 -11.66 21.47 -0.15
CA GLU A 132 -12.59 22.00 -1.14
C GLU A 132 -11.92 23.04 -2.06
N THR A 133 -11.31 22.61 -3.17
CA THR A 133 -10.91 23.54 -4.22
C THR A 133 -12.10 23.70 -5.15
N ARG A 134 -13.17 24.29 -4.60
CA ARG A 134 -14.14 25.02 -5.42
C ARG A 134 -13.44 26.31 -5.83
N ASP A 135 -12.55 26.22 -6.81
CA ASP A 135 -12.11 27.36 -7.60
C ASP A 135 -13.32 27.82 -8.43
N ASN A 136 -14.21 28.58 -7.77
CA ASN A 136 -15.29 29.29 -8.42
C ASN A 136 -14.96 30.78 -8.36
N GLY A 137 -14.41 31.26 -9.47
CA GLY A 137 -14.63 32.61 -9.95
C GLY A 137 -13.85 33.70 -9.23
N GLU A 138 -12.71 34.07 -9.80
CA GLU A 138 -12.30 35.47 -9.81
C GLU A 138 -13.18 36.24 -10.80
N PRO A 139 -14.02 37.19 -10.37
CA PRO A 139 -14.30 38.39 -11.14
C PRO A 139 -13.34 39.48 -10.67
N GLY A 140 -12.56 39.99 -11.62
CA GLY A 140 -11.42 40.84 -11.36
C GLY A 140 -11.70 42.20 -10.73
N VAL A 141 -10.59 42.83 -10.35
CA VAL A 141 -10.52 44.28 -10.18
C VAL A 141 -9.41 44.80 -11.08
N ASN A 142 -9.83 45.34 -12.23
CA ASN A 142 -9.04 46.26 -13.02
C ASN A 142 -9.30 47.66 -12.46
N LEU A 143 -8.38 48.18 -11.65
CA LEU A 143 -8.20 49.62 -11.39
C LEU A 143 -6.68 49.78 -11.21
N GLY A 144 -5.94 50.27 -12.19
CA GLY A 144 -6.12 51.60 -12.77
C GLY A 144 -4.99 52.45 -12.21
N GLU A 145 -3.85 52.42 -12.90
CA GLU A 145 -2.72 53.35 -12.72
C GLU A 145 -3.26 54.78 -12.61
N SER A 146 -2.97 55.48 -11.52
CA SER A 146 -3.17 56.92 -11.43
C SER A 146 -2.15 57.53 -10.47
N SER A 147 -1.10 58.04 -11.11
CA SER A 147 -0.47 59.33 -10.83
C SER A 147 0.29 59.49 -9.51
N ALA A 148 1.61 59.43 -9.65
CA ALA A 148 2.54 60.14 -8.80
C ALA A 148 2.24 61.65 -8.84
N SER A 149 2.18 62.29 -7.66
CA SER A 149 2.27 63.75 -7.55
C SER A 149 2.99 64.13 -6.26
N LEU A 150 3.99 64.99 -6.46
CA LEU A 150 4.86 65.73 -5.54
C LEU A 150 4.19 66.18 -4.23
N ASN A 151 5.00 66.23 -3.17
CA ASN A 151 5.13 67.49 -2.43
C ASN A 151 6.53 67.64 -1.81
N SER A 152 7.18 68.75 -2.13
CA SER A 152 8.24 69.41 -1.34
C SER A 152 7.63 70.67 -0.73
#